data_AF-A0A968I8K6-F1
#
_entry.id   AF-A0A968I8K6-F1
#
_cell.length_a   1.000
_cell.length_b   1.000
_cell.length_c   1.000
_cell.angle_alpha   90.00
_cell.angle_beta   90.00
_cell.angle_gamma   90.00
#
_symmetry.space_group_name_H-M   'P 1'
#
loop_
_entity.id
_entity.type
_entity.pdbx_description
1 polymer ?
#
loop_
_entity_poly.entity_id
_entity_poly.type
_entity_poly.pdbx_seq_one_letter_code
_entity_poly.pdbx_strand_id
1 'polypeptide(L)'
;MNAILLAGGQLEPTPRVLERVRNADLVIAADGGARHAVRLGLTVDVWVGDFDSSDGVVLNAPRETFSREKDKTDLELALDTAKTRGATSALVLGAFGGRFDHALGIVTMAARETRSGFTVDLESGS
;
A
#
# COMPACT_ATOMS: atom_id res chain seq x y z
N MET A 1 -15.65 -4.67 0.27
CA MET A 1 -14.39 -5.24 -0.24
C MET A 1 -13.25 -4.52 0.46
N ASN A 2 -12.37 -5.25 1.14
CA ASN A 2 -11.23 -4.67 1.85
C ASN A 2 -9.94 -4.87 1.04
N ALA A 3 -9.24 -3.76 0.79
CA ALA A 3 -7.94 -3.78 0.13
C ALA A 3 -6.78 -3.71 1.13
N ILE A 4 -5.65 -4.32 0.77
CA ILE A 4 -4.36 -4.11 1.42
C ILE A 4 -3.46 -3.34 0.48
N LEU A 5 -2.91 -2.24 0.98
CA LEU A 5 -1.94 -1.42 0.27
C LEU A 5 -0.58 -1.59 0.93
N LEU A 6 0.40 -2.10 0.19
CA LEU A 6 1.77 -2.25 0.68
C LEU A 6 2.57 -0.99 0.35
N ALA A 7 2.94 -0.22 1.36
CA ALA A 7 3.76 0.98 1.24
C ALA A 7 5.26 0.71 1.51
N GLY A 8 6.10 1.64 1.10
CA GLY A 8 7.57 1.52 1.16
C GLY A 8 8.21 1.80 2.52
N GLY A 9 7.45 1.88 3.62
CA GLY A 9 8.01 2.04 4.97
C GLY A 9 8.48 0.73 5.61
N GLN A 10 8.81 0.79 6.89
CA GLN A 10 9.14 -0.37 7.72
C GLN A 10 7.87 -1.14 8.09
N LEU A 11 7.98 -2.46 8.07
CA LEU A 11 6.89 -3.37 8.42
C LEU A 11 7.45 -4.59 9.15
N GLU A 12 6.91 -4.84 10.34
CA GLU A 12 7.16 -6.02 11.14
C GLU A 12 5.98 -7.00 11.02
N PRO A 13 6.19 -8.26 10.58
CA PRO A 13 5.11 -9.24 10.38
C PRO A 13 4.69 -9.88 11.72
N THR A 14 4.18 -9.07 12.65
CA THR A 14 3.69 -9.55 13.94
C THR A 14 2.43 -10.40 13.79
N PRO A 15 2.07 -11.23 14.79
CA PRO A 15 0.82 -11.99 14.76
C PRO A 15 -0.42 -11.13 14.47
N ARG A 16 -0.46 -9.89 14.99
CA ARG A 16 -1.52 -8.91 14.70
C ARG A 16 -1.58 -8.57 13.21
N VAL A 17 -0.45 -8.25 12.59
CA VAL A 17 -0.38 -7.96 11.15
C VAL A 17 -0.82 -9.18 10.33
N LEU A 18 -0.34 -10.37 10.69
CA LEU A 18 -0.69 -11.62 10.01
C LEU A 18 -2.17 -12.00 10.15
N GLU A 19 -2.83 -11.67 11.26
CA GLU A 19 -4.30 -11.76 11.40
C GLU A 19 -5.00 -10.81 10.44
N ARG A 20 -4.58 -9.54 10.39
CA ARG A 20 -5.25 -8.53 9.57
C ARG A 20 -5.17 -8.80 8.06
N VAL A 21 -4.11 -9.49 7.61
CA VAL A 21 -3.92 -9.73 6.16
C VAL A 21 -4.70 -10.93 5.61
N ARG A 22 -5.25 -11.79 6.46
CA ARG A 22 -5.85 -13.07 6.05
C ARG A 22 -7.11 -12.95 5.19
N ASN A 23 -7.86 -11.86 5.35
CA ASN A 23 -9.14 -11.65 4.69
C ASN A 23 -9.07 -10.48 3.69
N ALA A 24 -7.92 -10.32 3.02
CA ALA A 24 -7.79 -9.34 1.96
C ALA A 24 -8.55 -9.80 0.72
N ASP A 25 -9.44 -8.96 0.19
CA ASP A 25 -10.09 -9.21 -1.09
C ASP A 25 -9.22 -8.74 -2.28
N LEU A 26 -8.31 -7.81 -2.01
CA LEU A 26 -7.47 -7.15 -3.00
C LEU A 26 -6.14 -6.73 -2.35
N VAL A 27 -5.01 -7.05 -2.99
CA VAL A 27 -3.67 -6.67 -2.53
C VAL A 27 -2.98 -5.86 -3.62
N ILE A 28 -2.59 -4.62 -3.28
CA ILE A 28 -1.90 -3.71 -4.19
C ILE A 28 -0.57 -3.31 -3.56
N ALA A 29 0.51 -3.47 -4.33
CA ALA A 29 1.82 -2.96 -3.95
C ALA A 29 2.04 -1.57 -4.55
N ALA A 30 2.50 -0.61 -3.74
CA ALA A 30 2.96 0.70 -4.21
C ALA A 30 4.49 0.69 -4.30
N ASP A 31 5.02 0.71 -5.51
CA ASP A 31 6.45 0.75 -5.84
C ASP A 31 7.29 -0.19 -4.95
N GLY A 32 8.24 0.33 -4.16
CA GLY A 32 9.11 -0.45 -3.28
C GLY A 32 8.38 -1.22 -2.16
N GLY A 33 7.09 -0.93 -1.91
CA GLY A 33 6.24 -1.70 -1.01
C GLY A 33 6.05 -3.17 -1.42
N ALA A 34 6.29 -3.50 -2.69
CA ALA A 34 6.24 -4.88 -3.21
C ALA A 34 7.14 -5.84 -2.43
N ARG A 35 8.24 -5.37 -1.82
CA ARG A 35 9.13 -6.20 -0.99
C ARG A 35 8.42 -6.86 0.20
N HIS A 36 7.33 -6.26 0.68
CA HIS A 36 6.58 -6.78 1.82
C HIS A 36 5.69 -7.97 1.43
N ALA A 37 5.28 -8.08 0.16
CA ALA A 37 4.41 -9.15 -0.30
C ALA A 37 5.03 -10.53 -0.05
N VAL A 38 6.31 -10.69 -0.39
CA VAL A 38 7.05 -11.94 -0.18
C VAL A 38 7.16 -12.28 1.30
N ARG A 39 7.45 -11.30 2.16
CA ARG A 39 7.60 -11.48 3.62
C ARG A 39 6.28 -11.87 4.29
N LEU A 40 5.15 -11.40 3.75
CA LEU A 40 3.81 -11.68 4.27
C LEU A 40 3.15 -12.90 3.60
N GLY A 41 3.77 -13.49 2.58
CA GLY A 41 3.17 -14.58 1.79
C GLY A 41 1.93 -14.14 0.99
N LEU A 42 1.84 -12.86 0.64
CA LEU A 42 0.71 -12.31 -0.11
C LEU A 42 0.92 -12.40 -1.62
N THR A 43 -0.12 -12.81 -2.33
CA THR A 43 -0.19 -12.65 -3.79
C THR A 43 -0.66 -11.23 -4.07
N VAL A 44 0.06 -10.51 -4.93
CA VAL A 44 -0.28 -9.14 -5.29
C VAL A 44 -1.11 -9.16 -6.57
N ASP A 45 -2.27 -8.53 -6.53
CA ASP A 45 -3.16 -8.42 -7.68
C ASP A 45 -2.72 -7.33 -8.65
N VAL A 46 -2.12 -6.25 -8.12
CA VAL A 46 -1.62 -5.11 -8.91
C VAL A 46 -0.39 -4.49 -8.26
N TRP A 47 0.62 -4.20 -9.06
CA TRP A 47 1.79 -3.45 -8.64
C TRP A 47 1.81 -2.09 -9.34
N VAL A 48 1.65 -1.02 -8.56
CA VAL A 48 1.49 0.36 -9.03
C VAL A 48 2.77 1.15 -8.76
N GLY A 49 3.24 1.90 -9.76
CA GLY A 49 4.28 2.91 -9.55
C GLY A 49 5.05 3.29 -10.80
N ASP A 50 6.13 4.04 -10.64
CA ASP A 50 7.16 4.25 -11.68
C ASP A 50 8.34 3.26 -11.56
N PHE A 51 8.36 2.49 -10.47
CA PHE A 51 9.30 1.41 -10.18
C PHE A 51 10.75 1.87 -9.92
N ASP A 52 10.96 3.15 -9.61
CA ASP A 52 12.30 3.70 -9.37
C ASP A 52 12.91 3.28 -8.01
N SER A 53 12.05 2.95 -7.04
CA SER A 53 12.43 2.53 -5.68
C SER A 53 12.19 1.03 -5.45
N SER A 54 12.01 0.27 -6.52
CA SER A 54 11.72 -1.17 -6.46
C SER A 54 12.93 -2.03 -6.09
N ASP A 55 14.15 -1.48 -6.06
CA ASP A 55 15.39 -2.14 -5.59
C ASP A 55 15.58 -3.60 -6.06
N GLY A 56 15.25 -3.90 -7.32
CA GLY A 56 15.39 -5.23 -7.89
C GLY A 56 14.36 -6.27 -7.41
N VAL A 57 13.29 -5.83 -6.74
CA VAL A 57 12.14 -6.68 -6.41
C VAL A 57 11.54 -7.23 -7.71
N VAL A 58 11.38 -8.55 -7.76
CA VAL A 58 10.68 -9.25 -8.84
C VAL A 58 9.42 -9.84 -8.26
N LEU A 59 8.28 -9.39 -8.79
CA LEU A 59 6.96 -9.80 -8.36
C LEU A 59 6.17 -10.21 -9.61
N ASN A 60 5.57 -11.39 -9.57
CA ASN A 60 4.70 -11.88 -10.64
C ASN A 60 3.28 -11.31 -10.47
N ALA A 61 3.13 -10.02 -10.75
CA ALA A 61 1.86 -9.31 -10.66
C ALA A 61 1.70 -8.36 -11.87
N PRO A 62 0.47 -8.12 -12.35
CA PRO A 62 0.19 -7.06 -13.31
C PRO A 62 0.76 -5.71 -12.83
N ARG A 63 1.49 -5.04 -13.71
CA ARG A 63 2.06 -3.71 -13.43
C ARG A 63 1.18 -2.62 -14.03
N GLU A 64 0.86 -1.62 -13.22
CA GLU A 64 0.28 -0.36 -13.68
C GLU A 64 1.32 0.74 -13.54
N THR A 65 1.90 1.12 -14.68
CA THR A 65 2.97 2.12 -14.74
C THR A 65 2.39 3.53 -14.81
N PHE A 66 2.88 4.42 -13.96
CA PHE A 66 2.52 5.83 -13.98
C PHE A 66 3.77 6.69 -14.21
N SER A 67 3.60 7.86 -14.83
CA SER A 67 4.70 8.82 -15.01
C SER A 67 5.26 9.27 -13.65
N ARG A 68 6.56 9.61 -13.62
CA ARG A 68 7.22 10.21 -12.46
C ARG A 68 6.76 11.65 -12.20
N GLU A 69 6.42 12.38 -13.25
CA GLU A 69 5.93 13.78 -13.19
C GLU A 69 4.42 13.86 -12.86
N LYS A 70 3.99 13.10 -11.86
CA LYS A 70 2.60 13.04 -11.41
C LYS A 70 2.40 13.83 -10.12
N ASP A 71 1.19 14.32 -9.91
CA ASP A 71 0.82 15.05 -8.69
C ASP A 71 0.53 14.11 -7.49
N LYS A 72 0.48 12.79 -7.71
CA LYS A 72 0.09 11.78 -6.72
C LYS A 72 1.26 10.87 -6.35
N THR A 73 1.36 10.53 -5.08
CA THR A 73 2.29 9.49 -4.62
C THR A 73 1.89 8.10 -5.15
N ASP A 74 2.82 7.14 -5.20
CA ASP A 74 2.48 5.76 -5.60
C ASP A 74 1.45 5.11 -4.68
N LEU A 75 1.45 5.47 -3.39
CA LEU A 75 0.43 5.00 -2.45
C LEU A 75 -0.94 5.60 -2.75
N GLU A 76 -1.02 6.88 -3.10
CA GLU A 76 -2.29 7.51 -3.52
C GLU A 76 -2.81 6.89 -4.82
N LEU A 77 -1.93 6.57 -5.76
CA LEU A 77 -2.32 5.81 -6.95
C LEU A 77 -2.82 4.41 -6.60
N ALA A 78 -2.14 3.70 -5.69
CA ALA A 78 -2.59 2.39 -5.22
C ALA A 78 -3.96 2.45 -4.53
N LEU A 79 -4.22 3.52 -3.77
CA LEU A 79 -5.52 3.76 -3.16
C LEU A 79 -6.61 4.03 -4.19
N ASP A 80 -6.35 4.89 -5.18
CA ASP A 80 -7.28 5.16 -6.27
C ASP A 80 -7.59 3.88 -7.06
N THR A 81 -6.55 3.10 -7.32
CA THR A 81 -6.62 1.79 -7.97
C THR A 81 -7.52 0.83 -7.19
N ALA A 82 -7.42 0.81 -5.85
CA ALA A 82 -8.29 0.02 -5.00
C ALA A 82 -9.76 0.45 -5.10
N LYS A 83 -10.02 1.77 -5.07
CA LYS A 83 -11.36 2.32 -5.19
C LYS A 83 -12.00 2.02 -6.54
N THR A 84 -11.26 2.18 -7.64
CA THR A 84 -11.71 1.83 -8.99
C THR A 84 -12.08 0.35 -9.10
N ARG A 85 -11.41 -0.52 -8.33
CA ARG A 85 -11.71 -1.96 -8.24
C ARG A 85 -12.82 -2.31 -7.25
N GLY A 86 -13.47 -1.32 -6.63
CA GLY A 86 -14.63 -1.52 -5.75
C GLY A 86 -14.29 -1.72 -4.28
N ALA A 87 -13.05 -1.43 -3.85
CA ALA A 87 -12.71 -1.40 -2.43
C ALA A 87 -13.55 -0.33 -1.71
N THR A 88 -13.93 -0.63 -0.47
CA THR A 88 -14.68 0.27 0.42
C THR A 88 -13.84 0.68 1.64
N SER A 89 -12.73 -0.01 1.86
CA SER A 89 -11.75 0.25 2.91
C SER A 89 -10.36 -0.18 2.45
N ALA A 90 -9.33 0.39 3.07
CA ALA A 90 -7.96 -0.01 2.86
C ALA A 90 -7.21 -0.17 4.19
N LEU A 91 -6.40 -1.22 4.28
CA LEU A 91 -5.33 -1.36 5.26
C LEU A 91 -3.99 -1.04 4.59
N VAL A 92 -3.37 0.06 5.00
CA VAL A 92 -2.02 0.43 4.55
C VAL A 92 -0.99 -0.20 5.49
N LEU A 93 -0.17 -1.08 4.94
CA LEU A 93 0.95 -1.71 5.64
C LEU A 93 2.26 -1.03 5.29
N GLY A 94 3.13 -0.85 6.28
CA GLY A 94 4.41 -0.17 6.06
C GLY A 94 4.24 1.33 5.87
N ALA A 95 3.27 1.93 6.55
CA ALA A 95 2.99 3.37 6.48
C ALA A 95 4.06 4.23 7.16
N PHE A 96 4.83 3.66 8.10
CA PHE A 96 5.78 4.39 8.93
C PHE A 96 7.22 3.89 8.75
N GLY A 97 8.19 4.67 9.24
CA GLY A 97 9.62 4.36 9.18
C GLY A 97 10.34 5.06 8.02
N GLY A 98 11.61 5.39 8.23
CA GLY A 98 12.42 6.15 7.27
C GLY A 98 12.09 7.64 7.28
N ARG A 99 11.60 8.15 6.15
CA ARG A 99 11.35 9.58 5.91
C ARG A 99 10.05 10.06 6.58
N PHE A 100 10.18 10.96 7.55
CA PHE A 100 9.03 11.49 8.32
C PHE A 100 8.02 12.25 7.46
N ASP A 101 8.48 13.01 6.47
CA ASP A 101 7.64 13.75 5.54
C ASP A 101 6.73 12.83 4.73
N HIS A 102 7.25 11.66 4.30
CA HIS A 102 6.43 10.63 3.66
C HIS A 102 5.37 10.08 4.61
N ALA A 103 5.75 9.73 5.84
CA ALA A 103 4.81 9.23 6.85
C ALA A 103 3.70 10.26 7.15
N LEU A 104 4.03 11.55 7.27
CA LEU A 104 3.06 12.63 7.44
C LEU A 104 2.13 12.75 6.22
N GLY A 105 2.66 12.59 5.01
CA GLY A 105 1.86 12.53 3.78
C GLY A 105 0.84 11.40 3.81
N ILE A 106 1.26 10.20 4.22
CA ILE A 106 0.37 9.02 4.35
C ILE A 106 -0.73 9.26 5.38
N VAL A 107 -0.40 9.84 6.54
CA VAL A 107 -1.39 10.19 7.57
C VAL A 107 -2.38 11.24 7.06
N THR A 108 -1.89 12.26 6.37
CA THR A 108 -2.73 13.33 5.80
C THR A 108 -3.68 12.78 4.73
N MET A 109 -3.17 11.89 3.87
CA MET A 109 -3.97 11.14 2.92
C MET A 109 -5.04 10.33 3.67
N ALA A 110 -4.69 9.43 4.58
CA ALA A 110 -5.65 8.60 5.31
C ALA A 110 -6.76 9.41 6.00
N ALA A 111 -6.43 10.55 6.60
CA ALA A 111 -7.39 11.46 7.21
C ALA A 111 -8.34 12.10 6.18
N ARG A 112 -7.84 12.52 5.00
CA ARG A 112 -8.65 13.04 3.90
C ARG A 112 -9.66 11.99 3.42
N GLU A 113 -9.22 10.76 3.24
CA GLU A 113 -10.03 9.67 2.69
C GLU A 113 -11.11 9.22 3.68
N THR A 114 -10.76 9.12 4.95
CA THR A 114 -11.72 8.79 6.02
C THR A 114 -12.84 9.84 6.11
N ARG A 115 -12.52 11.13 5.95
CA ARG A 115 -13.56 12.18 5.89
C ARG A 115 -14.47 12.09 4.66
N SER A 116 -13.99 11.48 3.58
CA SER A 116 -14.79 11.23 2.37
C SER A 116 -15.64 9.96 2.45
N GLY A 117 -15.61 9.24 3.58
CA GLY A 117 -16.38 8.01 3.80
C GLY A 117 -15.65 6.72 3.40
N PHE A 118 -14.36 6.80 3.07
CA PHE A 118 -13.52 5.64 2.78
C PHE A 118 -12.58 5.37 3.94
N THR A 119 -12.77 4.25 4.65
CA THR A 119 -11.96 3.91 5.83
C THR A 119 -10.53 3.54 5.43
N VAL A 120 -9.54 4.18 6.04
CA VAL A 120 -8.12 3.88 5.85
C VAL A 120 -7.46 3.63 7.20
N ASP A 121 -7.00 2.40 7.42
CA ASP A 121 -6.21 2.03 8.60
C ASP A 121 -4.72 1.98 8.25
N LEU A 122 -3.88 2.42 9.18
CA LEU A 122 -2.42 2.40 9.04
C LEU A 122 -1.81 1.41 10.04
N GLU A 123 -0.88 0.57 9.61
CA GLU A 123 -0.24 -0.43 10.47
C GLU A 123 1.20 -0.72 9.98
N SER A 124 2.13 -0.85 10.93
CA SER A 124 3.54 -1.18 10.65
C SER A 124 4.10 -2.30 11.55
N GLY A 125 3.30 -2.86 12.46
CA GLY A 125 3.71 -3.95 13.34
C GLY A 125 4.57 -3.53 14.54
N SER A 126 4.66 -2.23 14.83
CA SER A 126 5.25 -1.67 16.06
C SER A 126 4.21 -1.46 17.16
#